data_AF-A0A388LMK1-F1
#
_entry.id   AF-A0A388LMK1-F1
#
_cell.length_a   1.000
_cell.length_b   1.000
_cell.length_c   1.000
_cell.angle_alpha   90.00
_cell.angle_beta   90.00
_cell.angle_gamma   90.00
#
_symmetry.space_group_name_H-M   'P 1'
#
loop_
_entity.id
_entity.type
_entity.pdbx_description
1 polymer ?
#
loop_
_entity_poly.entity_id
_entity_poly.type
_entity_poly.pdbx_seq_one_letter_code
_entity_poly.pdbx_strand_id
1 'polypeptide(L)'
;MFKLSMDWMRTVVESKEVISLLWSMGEDEEEEATKVEEVVVGMVEDMPMRGSAAMKAAQREVGVMDPHMVAPTEPSNSKIGRVRTFMDLAAVEQERITVAAEQQRLAEEAAAEQQRLPNEAAAKAQQLANEAAVQAQLQREADEAAQQQQRAASTQVLQNEEQRFSELLTNWTFVPSAAQPAPTAAEQEKTELAYLLRHLLHIVNWQQEQLRRHAQTSSSSF
;
A
#
# COMPACT_ATOMS: atom_id res chain seq x y z
N MET A 1 43.17 24.07 -25.52
CA MET A 1 43.44 22.91 -24.65
C MET A 1 43.05 23.13 -23.19
N PHE A 2 43.33 24.29 -22.57
CA PHE A 2 42.82 24.68 -21.24
C PHE A 2 41.29 24.64 -21.07
N LYS A 3 40.54 24.74 -22.18
CA LYS A 3 39.07 24.75 -22.19
C LYS A 3 38.47 23.42 -21.72
N LEU A 4 39.06 22.27 -22.08
CA LEU A 4 38.58 20.95 -21.62
C LEU A 4 38.77 20.73 -20.11
N SER A 5 39.82 21.30 -19.51
CA SER A 5 40.06 21.20 -18.06
C SER A 5 39.06 22.03 -17.25
N MET A 6 38.66 23.20 -17.75
CA MET A 6 37.57 23.98 -17.16
C MET A 6 36.20 23.37 -17.42
N ASP A 7 35.97 22.74 -18.57
CA ASP A 7 34.70 22.09 -18.89
C ASP A 7 34.46 20.85 -18.02
N TRP A 8 35.51 20.09 -17.66
CA TRP A 8 35.40 18.98 -16.68
C TRP A 8 35.05 19.49 -15.28
N MET A 9 35.77 20.50 -14.76
CA MET A 9 35.45 21.08 -13.44
C MET A 9 34.07 21.74 -13.42
N ARG A 10 33.65 22.38 -14.52
CA ARG A 10 32.31 22.95 -14.67
C ARG A 10 31.24 21.85 -14.70
N THR A 11 31.46 20.75 -15.42
CA THR A 11 30.51 19.63 -15.48
C THR A 11 30.34 18.94 -14.12
N VAL A 12 31.42 18.85 -13.33
CA VAL A 12 31.38 18.29 -11.96
C VAL A 12 30.64 19.22 -10.98
N VAL A 13 30.80 20.54 -11.11
CA VAL A 13 30.15 21.54 -10.25
C VAL A 13 28.69 21.84 -10.65
N GLU A 14 28.37 21.80 -11.95
CA GLU A 14 27.02 22.07 -12.49
C GLU A 14 26.14 20.81 -12.56
N SER A 15 26.66 19.65 -12.15
CA SER A 15 25.87 18.42 -12.15
C SER A 15 24.71 18.55 -11.15
N LYS A 16 23.51 18.78 -11.69
CA LYS A 16 22.25 18.92 -10.95
C LYS A 16 21.99 17.78 -9.96
N GLU A 17 22.57 16.60 -10.19
CA GLU A 17 22.52 15.45 -9.29
C GLU A 17 23.17 15.73 -7.92
N VAL A 18 24.27 16.49 -7.88
CA VAL A 18 24.97 16.84 -6.62
C VAL A 18 24.16 17.87 -5.81
N ILE A 19 23.50 18.79 -6.50
CA ILE A 19 22.62 19.79 -5.88
C ILE A 19 21.28 19.15 -5.45
N SER A 20 20.76 18.19 -6.21
CA SER A 20 19.54 17.45 -5.89
C SER A 20 19.71 16.53 -4.68
N LEU A 21 20.88 15.91 -4.51
CA LEU A 21 21.21 15.14 -3.30
C LEU A 21 21.33 16.01 -2.05
N LEU A 22 21.68 17.29 -2.18
CA LEU A 22 21.73 18.26 -1.09
C LEU A 22 20.35 18.78 -0.67
N TRP A 23 19.38 18.85 -1.60
CA TRP A 23 18.01 19.27 -1.31
C TRP A 23 17.13 18.14 -0.77
N SER A 24 17.36 16.89 -1.21
CA SER A 24 16.58 15.73 -0.76
C SER A 24 16.90 15.26 0.66
N MET A 25 17.91 15.83 1.31
CA MET A 25 18.38 15.42 2.65
C MET A 25 17.86 16.36 3.77
N GLY A 26 17.00 17.35 3.43
CA GLY A 26 16.59 18.43 4.35
C GLY A 26 15.09 18.54 4.64
N GLU A 27 14.24 17.59 4.23
CA GLU A 27 12.77 17.67 4.39
C GLU A 27 12.13 16.54 5.22
N ASP A 28 12.91 15.66 5.88
CA ASP A 28 12.39 14.52 6.66
C ASP A 28 12.52 14.68 8.20
N GLU A 29 12.31 15.88 8.74
CA GLU A 29 12.22 16.09 10.21
C GLU A 29 11.03 16.99 10.61
N GLU A 30 9.78 16.60 10.31
CA GLU A 30 8.63 17.20 11.03
C GLU A 30 7.28 16.43 10.94
N GLU A 31 7.21 15.11 11.22
CA GLU A 31 5.89 14.48 11.46
C GLU A 31 5.91 13.18 12.30
N GLU A 32 6.62 13.17 13.43
CA GLU A 32 6.41 12.17 14.49
C GLU A 32 5.80 12.85 15.74
N ALA A 33 4.56 13.29 15.59
CA ALA A 33 3.70 13.57 16.73
C ALA A 33 2.26 13.17 16.36
N THR A 34 1.66 12.31 17.19
CA THR A 34 0.24 11.92 17.23
C THR A 34 -0.22 10.73 16.36
N LYS A 35 0.06 9.50 16.81
CA LYS A 35 -0.93 8.39 16.75
C LYS A 35 -0.50 7.15 17.55
N VAL A 36 -0.48 7.28 18.88
CA VAL A 36 -0.49 6.14 19.81
C VAL A 36 -1.65 6.34 20.79
N GLU A 37 -2.86 6.36 20.24
CA GLU A 37 -4.11 6.15 20.96
C GLU A 37 -5.10 5.54 19.96
N GLU A 38 -5.94 4.62 20.45
CA GLU A 38 -7.07 4.04 19.71
C GLU A 38 -6.82 2.80 18.82
N VAL A 39 -6.20 1.76 19.38
CA VAL A 39 -6.60 0.37 19.03
C VAL A 39 -7.71 -0.05 20.00
N VAL A 40 -8.90 0.43 19.64
CA VAL A 40 -10.25 -0.04 19.97
C VAL A 40 -10.27 -1.56 20.21
N VAL A 41 -10.45 -1.99 21.46
CA VAL A 41 -11.74 -2.48 22.00
C VAL A 41 -12.52 -3.30 20.96
N GLY A 42 -12.16 -4.56 20.79
CA GLY A 42 -12.83 -5.41 19.79
C GLY A 42 -12.47 -6.88 19.91
N MET A 43 -12.33 -7.40 21.13
CA MET A 43 -12.21 -8.83 21.35
C MET A 43 -13.42 -9.33 22.14
N VAL A 44 -14.40 -9.77 21.35
CA VAL A 44 -15.21 -10.98 21.57
C VAL A 44 -16.02 -10.98 22.86
N GLU A 45 -17.21 -10.38 22.77
CA GLU A 45 -18.37 -10.74 23.59
C GLU A 45 -18.71 -12.22 23.33
N ASP A 46 -18.32 -13.05 24.29
CA ASP A 46 -18.66 -14.46 24.38
C ASP A 46 -20.11 -14.60 24.88
N MET A 47 -21.01 -14.96 23.98
CA MET A 47 -22.33 -15.57 24.30
C MET A 47 -22.11 -16.94 24.99
N PRO A 48 -23.09 -17.58 25.68
CA PRO A 48 -24.53 -17.30 25.70
C PRO A 48 -25.18 -17.30 27.11
N MET A 49 -26.20 -16.47 27.29
CA MET A 49 -27.03 -16.50 28.49
C MET A 49 -27.99 -17.69 28.49
N ARG A 50 -27.84 -18.51 29.53
CA ARG A 50 -28.75 -19.57 29.98
C ARG A 50 -30.18 -19.07 30.11
N GLY A 51 -31.09 -19.99 29.80
CA GLY A 51 -32.51 -19.85 30.04
C GLY A 51 -32.86 -19.56 31.50
N SER A 52 -33.94 -18.80 31.64
CA SER A 52 -34.77 -18.70 32.83
C SER A 52 -36.18 -18.47 32.29
N ALA A 53 -37.09 -19.45 32.32
CA ALA A 53 -37.88 -19.81 33.48
C ALA A 53 -38.59 -18.59 34.10
N ALA A 54 -39.76 -18.21 33.55
CA ALA A 54 -40.88 -17.68 34.32
C ALA A 54 -42.15 -17.52 33.46
N MET A 55 -43.28 -17.94 34.04
CA MET A 55 -44.68 -17.66 33.68
C MET A 55 -45.23 -18.36 32.42
N LYS A 56 -46.31 -19.14 32.48
CA LYS A 56 -47.37 -19.19 33.49
C LYS A 56 -48.10 -20.52 33.39
N ALA A 57 -47.90 -21.38 34.39
CA ALA A 57 -48.87 -22.38 34.77
C ALA A 57 -50.08 -21.66 35.39
N ALA A 58 -51.24 -21.75 34.75
CA ALA A 58 -52.53 -21.44 35.36
C ALA A 58 -53.63 -22.28 34.68
N GLN A 59 -54.38 -23.00 35.52
CA GLN A 59 -55.69 -23.65 35.29
C GLN A 59 -55.70 -24.88 34.36
N ARG A 60 -55.79 -26.14 34.82
CA ARG A 60 -56.59 -26.83 35.87
C ARG A 60 -58.07 -27.01 35.53
N GLU A 61 -58.44 -28.29 35.40
CA GLU A 61 -59.75 -28.97 35.48
C GLU A 61 -60.76 -28.59 34.39
N VAL A 62 -61.36 -29.54 33.66
CA VAL A 62 -62.42 -30.51 34.06
C VAL A 62 -62.33 -31.70 33.08
N GLY A 63 -62.22 -32.97 33.48
CA GLY A 63 -63.24 -33.78 34.13
C GLY A 63 -63.92 -34.69 33.08
N VAL A 64 -63.72 -36.00 33.16
CA VAL A 64 -64.52 -37.00 32.42
C VAL A 64 -64.87 -38.13 33.39
N MET A 65 -66.14 -38.16 33.82
CA MET A 65 -66.86 -39.38 34.20
C MET A 65 -67.97 -39.58 33.17
N ASP A 66 -67.94 -40.76 32.56
CA ASP A 66 -68.98 -41.66 32.03
C ASP A 66 -70.39 -41.20 31.55
N PRO A 67 -71.03 -42.02 30.67
CA PRO A 67 -71.83 -41.55 29.55
C PRO A 67 -73.33 -41.54 29.86
N HIS A 68 -74.04 -40.56 29.31
CA HIS A 68 -75.48 -40.67 29.11
C HIS A 68 -75.89 -40.12 27.73
N MET A 69 -76.60 -40.97 27.00
CA MET A 69 -77.16 -40.77 25.66
C MET A 69 -78.01 -39.50 25.56
N VAL A 70 -77.76 -38.68 24.53
CA VAL A 70 -78.71 -37.66 24.04
C VAL A 70 -78.83 -37.81 22.52
N ALA A 71 -80.09 -37.97 22.08
CA ALA A 71 -80.53 -38.15 20.71
C ALA A 71 -80.17 -36.96 19.78
N PRO A 72 -80.11 -37.17 18.45
CA PRO A 72 -79.66 -36.15 17.52
C PRO A 72 -80.75 -35.08 17.35
N THR A 73 -80.48 -33.86 17.81
CA THR A 73 -81.28 -32.70 17.45
C THR A 73 -80.60 -31.97 16.31
N GLU A 74 -81.34 -31.79 15.22
CA GLU A 74 -80.95 -30.99 14.07
C GLU A 74 -80.36 -29.64 14.52
N PRO A 75 -79.24 -29.19 13.93
CA PRO A 75 -78.66 -27.92 14.32
C PRO A 75 -79.60 -26.79 13.92
N SER A 76 -80.26 -26.18 14.90
CA SER A 76 -80.98 -24.92 14.77
C SER A 76 -80.18 -23.92 13.92
N ASN A 77 -80.84 -23.17 13.03
CA ASN A 77 -80.22 -22.18 12.11
C ASN A 77 -79.19 -21.26 12.79
N SER A 78 -79.31 -21.02 14.10
CA SER A 78 -78.35 -20.30 14.94
C SER A 78 -76.96 -20.98 15.03
N LYS A 79 -76.89 -22.31 15.12
CA LYS A 79 -75.64 -23.08 15.21
C LYS A 79 -74.91 -23.16 13.86
N ILE A 80 -75.64 -23.35 12.76
CA ILE A 80 -75.08 -23.34 11.40
C ILE A 80 -74.53 -21.96 11.06
N GLY A 81 -75.26 -20.89 11.41
CA GLY A 81 -74.78 -19.51 11.24
C GLY A 81 -73.48 -19.23 12.00
N ARG A 82 -73.36 -19.73 13.24
CA ARG A 82 -72.12 -19.60 14.04
C ARG A 82 -70.94 -20.32 13.41
N VAL A 83 -71.11 -21.55 12.94
CA VAL A 83 -70.02 -22.30 12.27
C VAL A 83 -69.57 -21.59 11.00
N ARG A 84 -70.50 -21.03 10.22
CA ARG A 84 -70.16 -20.24 9.02
C ARG A 84 -69.35 -18.99 9.39
N THR A 85 -69.76 -18.24 10.42
CA THR A 85 -68.98 -17.08 10.88
C THR A 85 -67.59 -17.45 11.41
N PHE A 86 -67.40 -18.64 11.98
CA PHE A 86 -66.08 -19.12 12.39
C PHE A 86 -65.19 -19.47 11.19
N MET A 87 -65.74 -20.09 10.14
CA MET A 87 -64.96 -20.36 8.92
C MET A 87 -64.56 -19.06 8.21
N ASP A 88 -65.48 -18.10 8.11
CA ASP A 88 -65.20 -16.81 7.47
C ASP A 88 -64.13 -16.04 8.27
N LEU A 89 -64.20 -16.05 9.60
CA LEU A 89 -63.18 -15.45 10.46
C LEU A 89 -61.84 -16.19 10.37
N ALA A 90 -61.85 -17.52 10.27
CA ALA A 90 -60.64 -18.31 10.09
C ALA A 90 -59.98 -18.06 8.73
N ALA A 91 -60.77 -17.89 7.67
CA ALA A 91 -60.28 -17.52 6.34
C ALA A 91 -59.63 -16.13 6.36
N VAL A 92 -60.29 -15.15 6.98
CA VAL A 92 -59.72 -13.80 7.17
C VAL A 92 -58.44 -13.83 7.99
N GLU A 93 -58.40 -14.61 9.07
CA GLU A 93 -57.18 -14.71 9.90
C GLU A 93 -56.05 -15.43 9.16
N GLN A 94 -56.37 -16.41 8.32
CA GLN A 94 -55.39 -17.08 7.48
C GLN A 94 -54.83 -16.15 6.39
N GLU A 95 -55.66 -15.33 5.76
CA GLU A 95 -55.23 -14.27 4.85
C GLU A 95 -54.29 -13.29 5.55
N ARG A 96 -54.61 -12.87 6.78
CA ARG A 96 -53.74 -11.99 7.57
C ARG A 96 -52.39 -12.61 7.90
N ILE A 97 -52.35 -13.90 8.24
CA ILE A 97 -51.09 -14.62 8.47
C ILE A 97 -50.27 -14.68 7.17
N THR A 98 -50.90 -14.96 6.02
CA THR A 98 -50.19 -15.01 4.73
C THR A 98 -49.64 -13.65 4.32
N VAL A 99 -50.42 -12.57 4.50
CA VAL A 99 -49.98 -11.20 4.21
C VAL A 99 -48.85 -10.80 5.15
N ALA A 100 -48.92 -11.15 6.44
CA ALA A 100 -47.84 -10.87 7.39
C ALA A 100 -46.54 -11.63 7.03
N ALA A 101 -46.65 -12.89 6.58
CA ALA A 101 -45.51 -13.67 6.12
C ALA A 101 -44.89 -13.09 4.84
N GLU A 102 -45.70 -12.63 3.88
CA GLU A 102 -45.20 -11.95 2.69
C GLU A 102 -44.52 -10.61 3.01
N GLN A 103 -45.10 -9.82 3.92
CA GLN A 103 -44.48 -8.58 4.40
C GLN A 103 -43.14 -8.84 5.08
N GLN A 104 -43.04 -9.91 5.88
CA GLN A 104 -41.77 -10.28 6.51
C GLN A 104 -40.72 -10.69 5.47
N ARG A 105 -41.09 -11.47 4.45
CA ARG A 105 -40.16 -11.84 3.35
C ARG A 105 -39.65 -10.64 2.58
N LEU A 106 -40.53 -9.70 2.24
CA LEU A 106 -40.12 -8.46 1.56
C LEU A 106 -39.24 -7.58 2.45
N ALA A 107 -39.50 -7.53 3.76
CA ALA A 107 -38.66 -6.79 4.70
C ALA A 107 -37.26 -7.43 4.84
N GLU A 108 -37.17 -8.76 4.89
CA GLU A 108 -35.90 -9.49 4.93
C GLU A 108 -35.11 -9.33 3.61
N GLU A 109 -35.78 -9.37 2.46
CA GLU A 109 -35.17 -9.14 1.14
C GLU A 109 -34.65 -7.70 1.01
N ALA A 110 -35.45 -6.71 1.42
CA ALA A 110 -35.03 -5.30 1.43
C ALA A 110 -33.84 -5.07 2.37
N ALA A 111 -33.84 -5.68 3.56
CA ALA A 111 -32.72 -5.60 4.50
C ALA A 111 -31.45 -6.27 3.93
N ALA A 112 -31.59 -7.39 3.22
CA ALA A 112 -30.48 -8.05 2.55
C ALA A 112 -29.93 -7.20 1.40
N GLU A 113 -30.77 -6.62 0.54
CA GLU A 113 -30.33 -5.71 -0.52
C GLU A 113 -29.64 -4.45 0.02
N GLN A 114 -30.18 -3.89 1.11
CA GLN A 114 -29.60 -2.71 1.78
C GLN A 114 -28.19 -2.98 2.31
N GLN A 115 -27.86 -4.22 2.66
CA GLN A 115 -26.51 -4.63 3.06
C GLN A 115 -25.63 -5.06 1.87
N ARG A 116 -26.21 -5.68 0.84
CA ARG A 116 -25.45 -6.18 -0.33
C ARG A 116 -24.83 -5.06 -1.15
N LEU A 117 -25.60 -4.02 -1.46
CA LEU A 117 -25.12 -2.91 -2.29
C LEU A 117 -23.88 -2.20 -1.70
N PRO A 118 -23.85 -1.78 -0.42
CA PRO A 118 -22.67 -1.16 0.15
C PRO A 118 -21.50 -2.14 0.28
N ASN A 119 -21.75 -3.42 0.57
CA ASN A 119 -20.70 -4.43 0.65
C ASN A 119 -20.02 -4.66 -0.72
N GLU A 120 -20.81 -4.74 -1.79
CA GLU A 120 -20.29 -4.88 -3.15
C GLU A 120 -19.54 -3.60 -3.60
N ALA A 121 -20.04 -2.42 -3.23
CA ALA A 121 -19.36 -1.15 -3.50
C ALA A 121 -18.02 -1.06 -2.74
N ALA A 122 -18.00 -1.46 -1.46
CA ALA A 122 -16.78 -1.49 -0.65
C ALA A 122 -15.76 -2.50 -1.19
N ALA A 123 -16.21 -3.69 -1.61
CA ALA A 123 -15.33 -4.69 -2.21
C ALA A 123 -14.69 -4.18 -3.52
N LYS A 124 -15.47 -3.51 -4.38
CA LYS A 124 -14.95 -2.89 -5.61
C LYS A 124 -13.99 -1.73 -5.30
N ALA A 125 -14.32 -0.89 -4.33
CA ALA A 125 -13.44 0.20 -3.90
C ALA A 125 -12.11 -0.34 -3.37
N GLN A 126 -12.13 -1.41 -2.58
CA GLN A 126 -10.93 -2.07 -2.08
C GLN A 126 -10.11 -2.70 -3.21
N GLN A 127 -10.76 -3.35 -4.18
CA GLN A 127 -10.08 -3.90 -5.35
C GLN A 127 -9.38 -2.79 -6.14
N LEU A 128 -10.06 -1.68 -6.42
CA LEU A 128 -9.48 -0.53 -7.12
C LEU A 128 -8.33 0.09 -6.33
N ALA A 129 -8.45 0.21 -5.01
CA ALA A 129 -7.37 0.69 -4.16
C ALA A 129 -6.14 -0.23 -4.20
N ASN A 130 -6.35 -1.54 -4.18
CA ASN A 130 -5.27 -2.52 -4.28
C ASN A 130 -4.60 -2.46 -5.67
N GLU A 131 -5.37 -2.38 -6.75
CA GLU A 131 -4.85 -2.24 -8.11
C GLU A 131 -4.04 -0.93 -8.27
N ALA A 132 -4.55 0.17 -7.72
CA ALA A 132 -3.85 1.45 -7.72
C ALA A 132 -2.54 1.39 -6.90
N ALA A 133 -2.54 0.70 -5.76
CA ALA A 133 -1.33 0.50 -4.95
C ALA A 133 -0.28 -0.33 -5.70
N VAL A 134 -0.69 -1.41 -6.38
CA VAL A 134 0.21 -2.24 -7.20
C VAL A 134 0.78 -1.43 -8.37
N GLN A 135 -0.05 -0.63 -9.06
CA GLN A 135 0.42 0.24 -10.14
C GLN A 135 1.40 1.30 -9.63
N ALA A 136 1.12 1.92 -8.49
CA ALA A 136 2.02 2.89 -7.88
C ALA A 136 3.37 2.27 -7.50
N GLN A 137 3.36 1.04 -6.98
CA GLN A 137 4.58 0.29 -6.68
C GLN A 137 5.38 -0.02 -7.95
N LEU A 138 4.74 -0.57 -8.98
CA LEU A 138 5.40 -0.87 -10.25
C LEU A 138 6.01 0.39 -10.89
N GLN A 139 5.33 1.53 -10.78
CA GLN A 139 5.84 2.80 -11.27
C GLN A 139 7.07 3.25 -10.48
N ARG A 140 7.04 3.17 -9.15
CA ARG A 140 8.21 3.49 -8.31
C ARG A 140 9.41 2.60 -8.65
N GLU A 141 9.19 1.29 -8.78
CA GLU A 141 10.26 0.35 -9.17
C GLU A 141 10.82 0.66 -10.56
N ALA A 142 9.97 1.03 -11.51
CA ALA A 142 10.42 1.44 -12.85
C ALA A 142 11.23 2.75 -12.82
N ASP A 143 10.81 3.73 -12.02
CA ASP A 143 11.50 5.01 -11.88
C ASP A 143 12.85 4.84 -11.16
N GLU A 144 12.91 4.02 -10.12
CA GLU A 144 14.15 3.65 -9.43
C GLU A 144 15.11 2.92 -10.37
N ALA A 145 14.61 1.97 -11.17
CA ALA A 145 15.42 1.26 -12.16
C ALA A 145 15.96 2.20 -13.25
N ALA A 146 15.14 3.13 -13.74
CA ALA A 146 15.57 4.14 -14.72
C ALA A 146 16.64 5.07 -14.13
N GLN A 147 16.45 5.52 -12.89
CA GLN A 147 17.45 6.32 -12.18
C GLN A 147 18.75 5.55 -11.96
N GLN A 148 18.67 4.29 -11.55
CA GLN A 148 19.84 3.43 -11.36
C GLN A 148 20.58 3.23 -12.68
N GLN A 149 19.87 2.99 -13.79
CA GLN A 149 20.46 2.87 -15.12
C GLN A 149 21.16 4.17 -15.54
N GLN A 150 20.54 5.33 -15.30
CA GLN A 150 21.15 6.63 -15.58
C GLN A 150 22.43 6.86 -14.75
N ARG A 151 22.40 6.54 -13.44
CA ARG A 151 23.57 6.63 -12.56
C ARG A 151 24.70 5.70 -13.01
N ALA A 152 24.37 4.49 -13.45
CA ALA A 152 25.34 3.54 -13.98
C ALA A 152 25.98 4.05 -15.28
N ALA A 153 25.17 4.55 -16.22
CA ALA A 153 25.67 5.14 -17.46
C ALA A 153 26.57 6.36 -17.21
N SER A 154 26.18 7.26 -16.29
CA SER A 154 26.99 8.41 -15.89
C SER A 154 28.33 7.99 -15.29
N THR A 155 28.31 6.99 -14.40
CA THR A 155 29.53 6.43 -13.79
C THR A 155 30.45 5.84 -14.86
N GLN A 156 29.90 5.13 -15.86
CA GLN A 156 30.66 4.57 -16.95
C GLN A 156 31.33 5.64 -17.83
N VAL A 157 30.65 6.76 -18.09
CA VAL A 157 31.23 7.91 -18.81
C VAL A 157 32.40 8.50 -18.02
N LEU A 158 32.21 8.72 -16.71
CA LEU A 158 33.28 9.24 -15.85
C LEU A 158 34.51 8.32 -15.83
N GLN A 159 34.30 7.01 -15.71
CA GLN A 159 35.39 6.03 -15.75
C GLN A 159 36.12 6.02 -17.09
N ASN A 160 35.41 6.15 -18.22
CA ASN A 160 36.02 6.22 -19.53
C ASN A 160 36.87 7.49 -19.68
N GLU A 161 36.35 8.64 -19.27
CA GLU A 161 37.10 9.90 -19.32
C GLU A 161 38.32 9.86 -18.38
N GLU A 162 38.20 9.30 -17.17
CA GLU A 162 39.32 9.09 -16.25
C GLU A 162 40.43 8.25 -16.91
N GLN A 163 40.07 7.14 -17.55
CA GLN A 163 41.02 6.30 -18.30
C GLN A 163 41.69 7.08 -19.43
N ARG A 164 40.90 7.81 -20.23
CA ARG A 164 41.43 8.62 -21.34
C ARG A 164 42.39 9.70 -20.85
N PHE A 165 42.06 10.38 -19.76
CA PHE A 165 42.96 11.37 -19.16
C PHE A 165 44.21 10.73 -18.56
N SER A 166 44.08 9.57 -17.93
CA SER A 166 45.22 8.82 -17.38
C SER A 166 46.21 8.42 -18.48
N GLU A 167 45.72 7.96 -19.63
CA GLU A 167 46.55 7.66 -20.80
C GLU A 167 47.22 8.91 -21.38
N LEU A 168 46.47 10.01 -21.51
CA LEU A 168 47.00 11.29 -21.99
C LEU A 168 48.16 11.77 -21.12
N LEU A 169 48.01 11.73 -19.79
CA LEU A 169 49.05 12.14 -18.84
C LEU A 169 50.26 11.20 -18.87
N THR A 170 50.07 9.91 -19.15
CA THR A 170 51.18 8.96 -19.33
C THR A 170 51.98 9.29 -20.58
N ASN A 171 51.31 9.70 -21.66
CA ASN A 171 51.99 10.13 -22.89
C ASN A 171 52.73 11.47 -22.74
N TRP A 172 52.45 12.25 -21.69
CA TRP A 172 53.13 13.51 -21.41
C TRP A 172 54.38 13.35 -20.55
N THR A 173 54.57 12.19 -19.92
CA THR A 173 55.82 11.90 -19.20
C THR A 173 56.93 11.59 -20.19
N PHE A 174 58.06 12.29 -20.05
CA PHE A 174 59.24 12.06 -20.90
C PHE A 174 59.81 10.65 -20.71
N VAL A 175 60.13 9.99 -21.82
CA VAL A 175 60.78 8.67 -21.83
C VAL A 175 62.18 8.85 -22.43
N PRO A 176 63.26 8.65 -21.64
CA PRO A 176 64.63 8.74 -22.15
C PRO A 176 64.89 7.75 -23.28
N SER A 177 65.62 8.18 -24.31
CA SER A 177 66.02 7.36 -25.46
C SER A 177 67.51 7.50 -25.74
N ALA A 178 68.12 6.52 -26.42
CA ALA A 178 69.53 6.54 -26.79
C ALA A 178 69.93 7.80 -27.59
N ALA A 179 69.00 8.38 -28.35
CA ALA A 179 69.22 9.62 -29.10
C ALA A 179 69.01 10.89 -28.26
N GLN A 180 68.28 10.81 -27.14
CA GLN A 180 67.97 11.95 -26.27
C GLN A 180 67.85 11.46 -24.81
N PRO A 181 68.96 11.51 -24.05
CA PRO A 181 69.00 11.00 -22.69
C PRO A 181 68.39 11.97 -21.66
N ALA A 182 68.21 13.24 -22.02
CA ALA A 182 67.69 14.28 -21.13
C ALA A 182 66.48 15.00 -21.76
N PRO A 183 65.45 15.33 -20.95
CA PRO A 183 64.30 16.10 -21.42
C PRO A 183 64.70 17.52 -21.79
N THR A 184 64.07 18.08 -22.82
CA THR A 184 64.10 19.53 -23.05
C THR A 184 63.33 20.27 -21.95
N ALA A 185 63.55 21.58 -21.79
CA ALA A 185 62.84 22.39 -20.80
C ALA A 185 61.30 22.28 -20.94
N ALA A 186 60.79 22.27 -22.18
CA ALA A 186 59.36 22.11 -22.44
C ALA A 186 58.82 20.70 -22.08
N GLU A 187 59.63 19.66 -22.23
CA GLU A 187 59.27 18.29 -21.84
C GLU A 187 59.34 18.09 -20.32
N GLN A 188 60.29 18.75 -19.66
CA GLN A 188 60.37 18.82 -18.20
C GLN A 188 59.10 19.45 -17.64
N GLU A 189 58.69 20.62 -18.13
CA GLU A 189 57.46 21.30 -17.70
C GLU A 189 56.21 20.45 -17.94
N LYS A 190 56.10 19.78 -19.10
CA LYS A 190 54.98 18.85 -19.38
C LYS A 190 54.95 17.66 -18.42
N THR A 191 56.13 17.12 -18.08
CA THR A 191 56.26 16.00 -17.16
C THR A 191 55.85 16.42 -15.73
N GLU A 192 56.30 17.58 -15.26
CA GLU A 192 55.89 18.15 -13.96
C GLU A 192 54.38 18.42 -13.89
N LEU A 193 53.81 19.02 -14.95
CA LEU A 193 52.36 19.20 -15.06
C LEU A 193 51.61 17.87 -15.07
N ALA A 194 52.14 16.85 -15.75
CA ALA A 194 51.53 15.52 -15.78
C ALA A 194 51.50 14.87 -14.39
N TYR A 195 52.56 15.04 -13.59
CA TYR A 195 52.59 14.58 -12.20
C TYR A 195 51.56 15.30 -11.33
N LEU A 196 51.48 16.64 -11.42
CA LEU A 196 50.54 17.43 -10.63
C LEU A 196 49.08 17.09 -10.98
N LEU A 197 48.76 16.99 -12.27
CA LEU A 197 47.40 16.63 -12.71
C LEU A 197 47.03 15.20 -12.32
N ARG A 198 47.97 14.26 -12.36
CA ARG A 198 47.73 12.88 -11.89
C ARG A 198 47.48 12.83 -10.39
N HIS A 199 48.20 13.63 -9.61
CA HIS A 199 47.96 13.74 -8.17
C HIS A 199 46.57 14.32 -7.87
N LEU A 200 46.15 15.37 -8.59
CA LEU A 200 44.81 15.94 -8.45
C LEU A 200 43.72 14.93 -8.83
N LEU A 201 43.86 14.21 -9.95
CA LEU A 201 42.92 13.16 -10.35
C LEU A 201 42.77 12.11 -9.24
N HIS A 202 43.89 11.68 -8.65
CA HIS A 202 43.86 10.72 -7.55
C HIS A 202 43.12 11.25 -6.32
N ILE A 203 43.34 12.52 -5.93
CA ILE A 203 42.63 13.15 -4.80
C ILE A 203 41.14 13.22 -5.07
N VAL A 204 40.73 13.66 -6.27
CA VAL A 204 39.31 13.77 -6.62
C VAL A 204 38.63 12.40 -6.62
N ASN A 205 39.25 11.40 -7.22
CA ASN A 205 38.68 10.04 -7.25
C ASN A 205 38.57 9.46 -5.84
N TRP A 206 39.59 9.70 -4.99
CA TRP A 206 39.53 9.31 -3.59
C TRP A 206 38.39 10.01 -2.84
N GLN A 207 38.20 11.31 -3.02
CA GLN A 207 37.09 12.07 -2.42
C GLN A 207 35.72 11.55 -2.86
N GLN A 208 35.56 11.27 -4.16
CA GLN A 208 34.33 10.70 -4.70
C GLN A 208 34.03 9.32 -4.10
N GLU A 209 35.04 8.47 -3.94
CA GLU A 209 34.87 7.16 -3.30
C GLU A 209 34.51 7.29 -1.80
N GLN A 210 35.06 8.26 -1.08
CA GLN A 210 34.64 8.52 0.31
C GLN A 210 33.18 8.96 0.38
N LEU A 211 32.76 9.90 -0.47
CA LEU A 211 31.37 10.37 -0.52
C LEU A 211 30.41 9.21 -0.85
N ARG A 212 30.78 8.34 -1.79
CA ARG A 212 29.98 7.16 -2.16
C ARG A 212 29.82 6.20 -0.98
N ARG A 213 30.88 5.97 -0.20
CA ARG A 213 30.83 5.13 1.01
C ARG A 213 29.92 5.72 2.07
N HIS A 214 30.02 7.03 2.32
CA HIS A 214 29.14 7.71 3.29
C HIS A 214 27.67 7.60 2.89
N ALA A 215 27.34 7.80 1.61
CA ALA A 215 25.97 7.64 1.11
C ALA A 215 25.42 6.21 1.25
N GLN A 216 26.28 5.19 1.11
CA GLN A 216 25.89 3.78 1.30
C GLN A 216 25.69 3.43 2.77
N THR A 217 26.49 4.01 3.67
CA THR A 217 26.32 3.80 5.12
C THR A 217 25.06 4.46 5.66
N SER A 218 24.66 5.62 5.13
CA SER A 218 23.41 6.27 5.51
C SER A 218 22.19 5.56 4.94
N SER A 219 22.25 5.02 3.71
CA SER A 219 21.14 4.26 3.12
C SER A 219 20.94 2.87 3.73
N SER A 220 21.95 2.30 4.40
CA SER A 220 21.87 0.98 5.06
C SER A 220 21.42 1.06 6.53
N SER A 221 21.23 2.27 7.07
CA SER A 221 20.88 2.50 8.48
C SER A 221 19.38 2.73 8.72
N PHE A 222 18.55 2.60 7.69
CA PHE A 222 17.08 2.63 7.74
C PHE A 222 16.53 1.26 7.31
#